data_AF-A0A946FJQ1-F1
#
_entry.id   AF-A0A946FJQ1-F1
#
_cell.length_a   1.000
_cell.length_b   1.000
_cell.length_c   1.000
_cell.angle_alpha   90.00
_cell.angle_beta   90.00
_cell.angle_gamma   90.00
#
_symmetry.space_group_name_H-M   'P 1'
#
loop_
_entity.id
_entity.type
_entity.pdbx_description
1 polymer ?
#
loop_
_entity_poly.entity_id
_entity_poly.type
_entity_poly.pdbx_seq_one_letter_code
_entity_poly.pdbx_strand_id
1 'polypeptide(L)'
;MDKSKSTLPEKLPQENGKQIYQEYGCINCHGLEGMGNGPLSQILEPKPKNFTSLKEMKNLTDSQMMYSIKHGVQGTSMPEHPDLTESQIHDLVIYLKKFLAGYYHTVNMCATDKHTVNLGEIFKEYEINIHDSKKINAEIIKDSLVISAMSPIHLINEMNKNNTRTIRNRVRIANEVSGKIEVTLITVRVHDCIRGKV
;
A
#
# COMPACT_ATOMS: atom_id res chain seq x y z
N MET A 1 0.05 -25.82 -11.57
CA MET A 1 0.08 -24.34 -11.68
C MET A 1 0.99 -23.85 -10.57
N ASP A 2 2.20 -23.42 -10.94
CA ASP A 2 3.25 -23.03 -10.00
C ASP A 2 2.85 -21.72 -9.30
N LYS A 3 2.41 -21.81 -8.04
CA LYS A 3 1.93 -20.68 -7.22
C LYS A 3 3.09 -19.80 -6.69
N SER A 4 4.34 -20.05 -7.10
CA SER A 4 5.52 -19.52 -6.41
C SER A 4 6.18 -18.29 -7.04
N LYS A 5 5.76 -17.85 -8.24
CA LYS A 5 6.41 -16.73 -8.93
C LYS A 5 5.41 -15.63 -9.27
N SER A 6 5.45 -14.56 -8.48
CA SER A 6 4.85 -13.29 -8.86
C SER A 6 5.84 -12.48 -9.70
N THR A 7 5.37 -11.87 -10.77
CA THR A 7 6.13 -10.98 -11.66
C THR A 7 6.40 -9.63 -10.99
N LEU A 8 7.37 -8.89 -11.55
CA LEU A 8 7.88 -7.59 -11.08
C LEU A 8 6.75 -6.65 -10.57
N PRO A 9 7.02 -5.80 -9.55
CA PRO A 9 6.06 -4.82 -9.09
C PRO A 9 5.62 -3.93 -10.27
N GLU A 10 4.34 -3.98 -10.60
CA GLU A 10 3.79 -3.24 -11.74
C GLU A 10 3.90 -1.74 -11.44
N LYS A 11 4.47 -0.97 -12.37
CA LYS A 11 4.52 0.49 -12.26
C LYS A 11 3.08 0.98 -12.21
N LEU A 12 2.73 1.73 -11.17
CA LEU A 12 1.40 2.31 -11.03
C LEU A 12 1.07 3.16 -12.28
N PRO A 13 -0.03 2.89 -13.01
CA PRO A 13 -0.48 3.74 -14.11
C PRO A 13 -0.77 5.15 -13.60
N GLN A 14 -0.20 6.18 -14.23
CA GLN A 14 0.05 7.47 -13.57
C GLN A 14 -0.69 8.67 -14.15
N GLU A 15 -1.12 8.61 -15.41
CA GLU A 15 -1.45 9.84 -16.14
C GLU A 15 -2.77 10.47 -15.67
N ASN A 16 -3.84 9.69 -15.51
CA ASN A 16 -5.16 10.25 -15.16
C ASN A 16 -5.25 10.70 -13.70
N GLY A 17 -4.74 9.90 -12.75
CA GLY A 17 -4.90 10.18 -11.33
C GLY A 17 -4.22 11.48 -10.88
N LYS A 18 -3.07 11.83 -11.47
CA LYS A 18 -2.38 13.10 -11.19
C LYS A 18 -3.20 14.29 -11.65
N GLN A 19 -3.73 14.23 -12.86
CA GLN A 19 -4.56 15.29 -13.43
C GLN A 19 -5.81 15.50 -12.57
N ILE A 20 -6.51 14.43 -12.25
CA ILE A 20 -7.70 14.46 -11.38
C ILE A 20 -7.37 15.09 -10.01
N TYR A 21 -6.25 14.70 -9.39
CA TYR A 21 -5.82 15.25 -8.10
C TYR A 21 -5.64 16.78 -8.11
N GLN A 22 -5.19 17.33 -9.25
CA GLN A 22 -5.01 18.76 -9.43
C GLN A 22 -6.33 19.45 -9.78
N GLU A 23 -7.07 18.93 -10.76
CA GLU A 23 -8.31 19.52 -11.27
C GLU A 23 -9.44 19.54 -10.23
N TYR A 24 -9.55 18.49 -9.41
CA TYR A 24 -10.59 18.40 -8.38
C TYR A 24 -10.17 19.06 -7.06
N GLY A 25 -9.06 19.81 -7.06
CA GLY A 25 -8.66 20.64 -5.92
C GLY A 25 -8.14 19.86 -4.71
N CYS A 26 -7.84 18.57 -4.84
CA CYS A 26 -7.30 17.75 -3.74
C CYS A 26 -6.00 18.36 -3.18
N ILE A 27 -5.19 18.96 -4.06
CA ILE A 27 -3.96 19.70 -3.74
C ILE A 27 -4.16 20.83 -2.72
N ASN A 28 -5.34 21.45 -2.66
CA ASN A 28 -5.59 22.58 -1.77
C ASN A 28 -5.58 22.18 -0.30
N CYS A 29 -5.94 20.93 0.00
CA CYS A 29 -5.94 20.37 1.35
C CYS A 29 -4.77 19.40 1.56
N HIS A 30 -4.53 18.50 0.61
CA HIS A 30 -3.53 17.44 0.75
C HIS A 30 -2.13 17.83 0.29
N GLY A 31 -1.97 18.98 -0.41
CA GLY A 31 -0.68 19.49 -0.88
C GLY A 31 -0.18 18.83 -2.17
N LEU A 32 0.76 19.47 -2.87
CA LEU A 32 1.29 18.94 -4.15
C LEU A 32 1.98 17.59 -3.99
N GLU A 33 2.66 17.44 -2.85
CA GLU A 33 3.44 16.26 -2.47
C GLU A 33 2.64 15.27 -1.61
N GLY A 34 1.33 15.49 -1.44
CA GLY A 34 0.45 14.58 -0.69
C GLY A 34 0.70 14.55 0.82
N MET A 35 1.40 15.54 1.38
CA MET A 35 1.80 15.55 2.79
C MET A 35 0.71 16.00 3.77
N GLY A 36 -0.50 16.31 3.29
CA GLY A 36 -1.57 16.84 4.14
C GLY A 36 -1.34 18.30 4.55
N ASN A 37 -0.52 19.03 3.78
CA ASN A 37 -0.04 20.39 4.08
C ASN A 37 -0.44 21.41 3.00
N GLY A 38 -1.56 21.17 2.30
CA GLY A 38 -2.06 22.11 1.30
C GLY A 38 -2.39 23.48 1.93
N PRO A 39 -2.53 24.55 1.14
CA PRO A 39 -2.81 25.89 1.65
C PRO A 39 -3.98 25.98 2.64
N LEU A 40 -5.00 25.13 2.48
CA LEU A 40 -6.16 25.09 3.37
C LEU A 40 -5.92 24.25 4.63
N SER A 41 -4.90 23.39 4.68
CA SER A 41 -4.72 22.41 5.77
C SER A 41 -4.53 23.05 7.15
N GLN A 42 -4.08 24.30 7.23
CA GLN A 42 -3.81 24.99 8.49
C GLN A 42 -5.08 25.31 9.28
N ILE A 43 -6.23 25.39 8.60
CA ILE A 43 -7.52 25.75 9.20
C ILE A 43 -8.49 24.55 9.31
N LEU A 44 -8.03 23.34 8.98
CA LEU A 44 -8.86 22.14 8.95
C LEU A 44 -8.61 21.26 10.17
N GLU A 45 -9.68 20.92 10.89
CA GLU A 45 -9.68 19.92 11.95
C GLU A 45 -10.79 18.88 11.70
N PRO A 46 -10.47 17.58 11.59
CA PRO A 46 -9.12 17.02 11.65
C PRO A 46 -8.26 17.39 10.43
N LYS A 47 -6.94 17.39 10.60
CA LYS A 47 -5.99 17.63 9.50
C LYS A 47 -6.19 16.64 8.34
N PRO A 48 -5.97 17.09 7.08
CA PRO A 48 -5.98 16.21 5.92
C PRO A 48 -5.00 15.05 6.06
N LYS A 49 -5.36 13.90 5.51
CA LYS A 49 -4.51 12.70 5.50
C LYS A 49 -3.16 13.00 4.84
N ASN A 50 -2.08 12.58 5.48
CA ASN A 50 -0.75 12.57 4.87
C ASN A 50 -0.52 11.24 4.13
N PHE A 51 -0.53 11.28 2.79
CA PHE A 51 -0.35 10.13 1.93
C PHE A 51 1.10 9.61 1.87
N THR A 52 2.08 10.41 2.29
CA THR A 52 3.49 9.97 2.43
C THR A 52 3.73 9.21 3.74
N SER A 53 2.81 9.33 4.71
CA SER A 53 2.88 8.70 6.02
C SER A 53 2.38 7.25 5.98
N LEU A 54 3.30 6.29 6.14
CA LEU A 54 2.95 4.87 6.26
C LEU A 54 2.01 4.62 7.45
N LYS A 55 2.20 5.34 8.56
CA LYS A 55 1.37 5.21 9.77
C LYS A 55 -0.08 5.58 9.50
N GLU A 56 -0.31 6.58 8.66
CA GLU A 56 -1.66 7.02 8.30
C GLU A 56 -2.27 6.14 7.22
N MET A 57 -1.47 5.72 6.23
CA MET A 57 -1.91 4.91 5.10
C MET A 57 -2.02 3.41 5.39
N LYS A 58 -1.50 2.91 6.53
CA LYS A 58 -1.43 1.45 6.81
C LYS A 58 -2.77 0.75 6.86
N ASN A 59 -3.79 1.43 7.35
CA ASN A 59 -5.12 0.86 7.58
C ASN A 59 -6.16 1.28 6.54
N LEU A 60 -5.79 2.17 5.61
CA LEU A 60 -6.64 2.57 4.48
C LEU A 60 -6.57 1.51 3.37
N THR A 61 -7.67 0.80 3.16
CA THR A 61 -7.83 -0.07 1.99
C THR A 61 -8.16 0.76 0.76
N ASP A 62 -7.89 0.20 -0.43
CA ASP A 62 -8.26 0.82 -1.70
C ASP A 62 -9.77 1.14 -1.73
N SER A 63 -10.62 0.20 -1.29
CA SER A 63 -12.07 0.43 -1.18
C SER A 63 -12.46 1.56 -0.21
N GLN A 64 -11.76 1.72 0.92
CA GLN A 64 -12.01 2.82 1.85
C GLN A 64 -11.59 4.16 1.26
N MET A 65 -10.47 4.20 0.54
CA MET A 65 -10.04 5.40 -0.17
C MET A 65 -11.04 5.77 -1.26
N MET A 66 -11.46 4.80 -2.08
CA MET A 66 -12.46 5.03 -3.12
C MET A 66 -13.78 5.57 -2.53
N TYR A 67 -14.27 4.95 -1.45
CA TYR A 67 -15.47 5.40 -0.75
C TYR A 67 -15.33 6.83 -0.20
N SER A 68 -14.20 7.13 0.43
CA SER A 68 -13.93 8.46 1.00
C SER A 68 -13.83 9.54 -0.08
N ILE A 69 -13.33 9.22 -1.27
CA ILE A 69 -13.29 10.14 -2.41
C ILE A 69 -14.71 10.35 -2.95
N LYS A 70 -15.49 9.27 -3.11
CA LYS A 70 -16.84 9.34 -3.68
C LYS A 70 -17.80 10.12 -2.80
N HIS A 71 -17.76 9.87 -1.49
CA HIS A 71 -18.77 10.33 -0.52
C HIS A 71 -18.24 11.32 0.51
N GLY A 72 -16.98 11.72 0.41
CA GLY A 72 -16.32 12.53 1.42
C GLY A 72 -16.08 11.75 2.71
N VAL A 73 -15.67 12.47 3.76
CA VAL A 73 -15.46 11.89 5.08
C VAL A 73 -16.28 12.67 6.10
N GLN A 74 -17.33 12.01 6.62
CA GLN A 74 -18.24 12.60 7.59
C GLN A 74 -17.51 13.13 8.82
N GLY A 75 -17.90 14.32 9.29
CA GLY A 75 -17.26 14.99 10.43
C GLY A 75 -15.92 15.64 10.10
N THR A 76 -15.59 15.80 8.82
CA THR A 76 -14.39 16.51 8.34
C THR A 76 -14.76 17.45 7.20
N SER A 77 -13.81 18.26 6.76
CA SER A 77 -13.97 19.12 5.58
C SER A 77 -13.66 18.42 4.25
N MET A 78 -13.46 17.10 4.23
CA MET A 78 -13.26 16.35 2.98
C MET A 78 -14.60 16.22 2.24
N PRO A 79 -14.78 16.89 1.10
CA PRO A 79 -16.05 16.87 0.36
C PRO A 79 -16.24 15.55 -0.38
N GLU A 80 -17.47 15.33 -0.84
CA GLU A 80 -17.77 14.29 -1.81
C GLU A 80 -17.39 14.71 -3.23
N HIS A 81 -17.10 13.73 -4.08
CA HIS A 81 -16.84 13.92 -5.51
C HIS A 81 -17.74 12.98 -6.34
N PRO A 82 -19.08 13.21 -6.34
CA PRO A 82 -20.04 12.33 -7.00
C PRO A 82 -19.86 12.29 -8.52
N ASP A 83 -19.28 13.34 -9.10
CA ASP A 83 -19.06 13.47 -10.55
C ASP A 83 -17.88 12.62 -11.06
N LEU A 84 -16.99 12.15 -10.17
CA LEU A 84 -15.94 11.22 -10.56
C LEU A 84 -16.52 9.82 -10.78
N THR A 85 -16.20 9.23 -11.93
CA THR A 85 -16.51 7.83 -12.22
C THR A 85 -15.66 6.88 -11.36
N GLU A 86 -16.12 5.65 -11.16
CA GLU A 86 -15.35 4.64 -10.41
C GLU A 86 -13.94 4.42 -10.98
N SER A 87 -13.78 4.47 -12.31
CA SER A 87 -12.48 4.37 -12.96
C SER A 87 -11.56 5.54 -12.61
N GLN A 88 -12.09 6.77 -12.61
CA GLN A 88 -11.32 7.96 -12.24
C GLN A 88 -10.93 7.95 -10.76
N ILE A 89 -11.82 7.49 -9.89
CA ILE A 89 -11.53 7.32 -8.46
C ILE A 89 -10.46 6.25 -8.26
N HIS A 90 -10.53 5.14 -9.00
CA HIS A 90 -9.50 4.10 -8.96
C HIS A 90 -8.13 4.64 -9.40
N ASP A 91 -8.07 5.41 -10.50
CA ASP A 91 -6.85 6.06 -10.97
C ASP A 91 -6.31 7.06 -9.94
N LEU A 92 -7.20 7.80 -9.26
CA LEU A 92 -6.82 8.71 -8.18
C LEU A 92 -6.23 7.95 -7.00
N VAL A 93 -6.85 6.85 -6.55
CA VAL A 93 -6.32 5.99 -5.48
C VAL A 93 -4.94 5.44 -5.82
N ILE A 94 -4.74 5.02 -7.07
CA ILE A 94 -3.42 4.61 -7.56
C ILE A 94 -2.42 5.76 -7.42
N TYR A 95 -2.77 6.97 -7.86
CA TYR A 95 -1.91 8.14 -7.73
C TYR A 95 -1.61 8.49 -6.26
N LEU A 96 -2.59 8.41 -5.36
CA LEU A 96 -2.37 8.67 -3.93
C LEU A 96 -1.35 7.70 -3.32
N LYS A 97 -1.37 6.43 -3.74
CA LYS A 97 -0.41 5.42 -3.27
C LYS A 97 1.01 5.68 -3.78
N LYS A 98 1.17 6.41 -4.89
CA LYS A 98 2.49 6.83 -5.39
C LYS A 98 3.23 7.74 -4.41
N PHE A 99 2.52 8.55 -3.63
CA PHE A 99 3.13 9.38 -2.57
C PHE A 99 3.80 8.53 -1.48
N LEU A 100 3.40 7.26 -1.34
CA LEU A 100 4.00 6.33 -0.40
C LEU A 100 5.15 5.51 -1.04
N ALA A 101 5.00 5.15 -2.32
CA ALA A 101 5.97 4.33 -3.05
C ALA A 101 5.83 4.45 -4.58
N GLY A 102 6.96 4.49 -5.31
CA GLY A 102 6.97 4.49 -6.78
C GLY A 102 6.52 3.16 -7.40
N TYR A 103 6.68 2.07 -6.66
CA TYR A 103 6.27 0.73 -7.03
C TYR A 103 5.37 0.13 -5.95
N TYR A 104 4.31 -0.56 -6.35
CA TYR A 104 3.40 -1.22 -5.41
C TYR A 104 3.11 -2.65 -5.85
N HIS A 105 3.14 -3.58 -4.91
CA HIS A 105 2.82 -4.97 -5.18
C HIS A 105 1.97 -5.56 -4.06
N THR A 106 1.04 -6.47 -4.40
CA THR A 106 0.28 -7.21 -3.39
C THR A 106 0.60 -8.70 -3.50
N VAL A 107 1.16 -9.23 -2.43
CA VAL A 107 1.43 -10.66 -2.28
C VAL A 107 0.29 -11.28 -1.48
N ASN A 108 -0.34 -12.31 -2.03
CA ASN A 108 -1.25 -13.18 -1.31
C ASN A 108 -0.54 -14.51 -1.08
N MET A 109 -0.41 -14.94 0.17
CA MET A 109 0.25 -16.20 0.53
C MET A 109 -0.50 -16.94 1.64
N CYS A 110 -0.35 -18.26 1.68
CA CYS A 110 -0.75 -19.03 2.85
C CYS A 110 0.24 -18.79 3.99
N ALA A 111 -0.23 -18.90 5.24
CA ALA A 111 0.63 -18.80 6.42
C ALA A 111 1.79 -19.81 6.42
N THR A 112 1.63 -20.96 5.75
CA THR A 112 2.64 -22.02 5.64
C THR A 112 3.59 -21.84 4.47
N ASP A 113 3.30 -20.94 3.54
CA ASP A 113 4.04 -20.80 2.30
C ASP A 113 5.17 -19.78 2.44
N LYS A 114 6.14 -19.89 1.53
CA LYS A 114 7.06 -18.81 1.19
C LYS A 114 6.65 -18.23 -0.15
N HIS A 115 6.74 -16.92 -0.30
CA HIS A 115 6.48 -16.25 -1.56
C HIS A 115 7.72 -15.51 -2.01
N THR A 116 8.02 -15.62 -3.30
CA THR A 116 9.19 -14.98 -3.90
C THR A 116 8.73 -13.88 -4.84
N VAL A 117 9.17 -12.66 -4.57
CA VAL A 117 8.99 -11.52 -5.46
C VAL A 117 10.33 -11.28 -6.14
N ASN A 118 10.37 -11.48 -7.47
CA ASN A 118 11.56 -11.13 -8.24
C ASN A 118 11.68 -9.60 -8.28
N LEU A 119 12.84 -9.07 -7.92
CA LEU A 119 13.14 -7.63 -7.93
C LEU A 119 14.05 -7.23 -9.11
N GLY A 120 14.09 -8.09 -10.15
CA GLY A 120 15.01 -8.13 -11.28
C GLY A 120 15.90 -6.93 -11.51
N GLU A 121 17.17 -7.00 -11.08
CA GLU A 121 18.21 -5.98 -11.29
C GLU A 121 17.78 -4.51 -11.08
N ILE A 122 16.71 -4.23 -10.33
CA ILE A 122 16.21 -2.85 -10.21
C ILE A 122 17.14 -2.04 -9.28
N PHE A 123 17.89 -2.66 -8.37
CA PHE A 123 18.65 -1.90 -7.36
C PHE A 123 19.98 -2.56 -6.97
N LYS A 124 21.00 -1.75 -6.67
CA LYS A 124 22.36 -2.21 -6.25
C LYS A 124 22.54 -2.24 -4.74
N GLU A 125 21.78 -1.42 -4.01
CA GLU A 125 21.75 -1.34 -2.54
C GLU A 125 20.29 -1.23 -2.09
N TYR A 126 19.95 -1.71 -0.90
CA TYR A 126 18.55 -1.84 -0.47
C TYR A 126 18.42 -1.65 1.04
N GLU A 127 17.41 -0.91 1.48
CA GLU A 127 16.95 -0.89 2.88
C GLU A 127 15.56 -1.54 2.98
N ILE A 128 15.43 -2.60 3.78
CA ILE A 128 14.18 -3.34 3.97
C ILE A 128 13.57 -2.97 5.32
N ASN A 129 12.35 -2.45 5.28
CA ASN A 129 11.58 -2.08 6.45
C ASN A 129 10.26 -2.88 6.49
N ILE A 130 10.13 -3.77 7.47
CA ILE A 130 8.92 -4.58 7.69
C ILE A 130 8.04 -3.88 8.73
N HIS A 131 6.78 -3.60 8.39
CA HIS A 131 5.86 -2.90 9.31
C HIS A 131 5.63 -3.65 10.63
N ASP A 132 5.51 -4.98 10.58
CA ASP A 132 5.46 -5.82 11.78
C ASP A 132 6.35 -7.05 11.59
N SER A 133 7.62 -6.92 11.99
CA SER A 133 8.63 -7.97 11.89
C SER A 133 8.38 -9.18 12.79
N LYS A 134 7.41 -9.12 13.72
CA LYS A 134 7.04 -10.29 14.54
C LYS A 134 6.13 -11.25 13.77
N LYS A 135 5.47 -10.77 12.70
CA LYS A 135 4.47 -11.53 11.94
C LYS A 135 5.02 -12.16 10.67
N ILE A 136 5.86 -11.44 9.93
CA ILE A 136 6.48 -11.95 8.70
C ILE A 136 7.99 -11.78 8.75
N ASN A 137 8.70 -12.65 8.04
CA ASN A 137 10.07 -12.45 7.62
C ASN A 137 10.08 -11.96 6.16
N ALA A 138 11.04 -11.10 5.82
CA ALA A 138 11.30 -10.68 4.46
C ALA A 138 12.80 -10.54 4.27
N GLU A 139 13.38 -11.37 3.41
CA GLU A 139 14.83 -11.45 3.19
C GLU A 139 15.13 -11.40 1.69
N ILE A 140 16.26 -10.79 1.33
CA ILE A 140 16.74 -10.77 -0.06
C ILE A 140 17.66 -11.96 -0.28
N ILE A 141 17.31 -12.81 -1.23
CA ILE A 141 18.14 -13.93 -1.67
C ILE A 141 18.45 -13.70 -3.15
N LYS A 142 19.69 -13.32 -3.45
CA LYS A 142 20.11 -12.88 -4.79
C LYS A 142 19.23 -11.70 -5.25
N ASP A 143 18.50 -11.84 -6.35
CA ASP A 143 17.67 -10.79 -6.95
C ASP A 143 16.18 -10.93 -6.59
N SER A 144 15.88 -11.61 -5.48
CA SER A 144 14.52 -11.92 -5.09
C SER A 144 14.27 -11.65 -3.62
N LEU A 145 13.17 -10.96 -3.33
CA LEU A 145 12.64 -10.86 -1.98
C LEU A 145 11.84 -12.12 -1.67
N VAL A 146 12.29 -12.87 -0.68
CA VAL A 146 11.57 -14.02 -0.12
C VAL A 146 10.83 -13.56 1.12
N ILE A 147 9.50 -13.71 1.10
CA ILE A 147 8.62 -13.36 2.21
C ILE A 147 8.01 -14.65 2.78
N SER A 148 7.95 -14.76 4.10
CA SER A 148 7.30 -15.88 4.78
C SER A 148 6.64 -15.43 6.09
N ALA A 149 5.72 -16.24 6.62
CA ALA A 149 5.30 -16.06 8.01
C ALA A 149 6.46 -16.33 8.98
N MET A 150 6.52 -15.58 10.08
CA MET A 150 7.50 -15.81 11.16
C MET A 150 7.13 -17.07 11.97
N SER A 151 5.84 -17.25 12.24
CA SER A 151 5.28 -18.44 12.87
C SER A 151 3.89 -18.71 12.32
N PRO A 152 3.74 -19.68 11.39
CA PRO A 152 2.45 -20.00 10.78
C PRO A 152 1.36 -20.31 11.82
N ILE A 153 1.71 -21.11 12.83
CA ILE A 153 0.80 -21.50 13.92
C ILE A 153 0.34 -20.27 14.72
N HIS A 154 1.26 -19.37 15.07
CA HIS A 154 0.90 -18.19 15.85
C HIS A 154 -0.01 -17.25 15.06
N LEU A 155 0.26 -17.02 13.77
CA LEU A 155 -0.60 -16.21 12.91
C LEU A 155 -2.00 -16.81 12.74
N ILE A 156 -2.11 -18.13 12.55
CA ILE A 156 -3.41 -18.81 12.45
C ILE A 156 -4.18 -18.67 13.77
N ASN A 157 -3.52 -18.83 14.91
CA ASN A 157 -4.15 -18.63 16.22
C ASN A 157 -4.62 -17.18 16.43
N GLU A 158 -3.83 -16.19 15.99
CA GLU A 158 -4.23 -14.77 16.03
C GLU A 158 -5.45 -14.51 15.13
N MET A 159 -5.46 -15.07 13.91
CA MET A 159 -6.60 -14.99 12.99
C MET A 159 -7.87 -15.56 13.63
N ASN A 160 -7.77 -16.75 14.23
CA ASN A 160 -8.86 -17.42 14.92
C ASN A 160 -9.39 -16.60 16.10
N LYS A 161 -8.49 -16.06 16.93
CA LYS A 161 -8.84 -15.22 18.09
C LYS A 161 -9.57 -13.95 17.67
N ASN A 162 -9.17 -13.34 16.55
CA ASN A 162 -9.73 -12.08 16.06
C ASN A 162 -10.89 -12.28 15.07
N ASN A 163 -11.34 -13.53 14.85
CA ASN A 163 -12.37 -13.89 13.88
C ASN A 163 -12.10 -13.32 12.46
N THR A 164 -10.84 -13.32 12.04
CA THR A 164 -10.40 -12.92 10.68
C THR A 164 -9.79 -14.13 9.96
N ARG A 165 -9.74 -14.08 8.62
CA ARG A 165 -9.07 -15.09 7.78
C ARG A 165 -7.76 -14.60 7.17
N THR A 166 -7.43 -13.33 7.37
CA THR A 166 -6.27 -12.71 6.74
C THR A 166 -5.58 -11.78 7.73
N ILE A 167 -4.24 -11.87 7.77
CA ILE A 167 -3.36 -10.89 8.39
C ILE A 167 -2.70 -10.06 7.28
N ARG A 168 -2.74 -8.74 7.44
CA ARG A 168 -2.08 -7.81 6.51
C ARG A 168 -0.78 -7.31 7.14
N ASN A 169 0.27 -7.26 6.32
CA ASN A 169 1.55 -6.65 6.66
C ASN A 169 2.10 -5.89 5.44
N ARG A 170 3.18 -5.15 5.61
CA ARG A 170 3.82 -4.39 4.54
C ARG A 170 5.33 -4.49 4.64
N VAL A 171 5.98 -4.66 3.49
CA VAL A 171 7.42 -4.58 3.33
C VAL A 171 7.71 -3.35 2.47
N ARG A 172 8.49 -2.42 3.00
CA ARG A 172 8.97 -1.25 2.28
C ARG A 172 10.43 -1.51 1.92
N ILE A 173 10.73 -1.43 0.63
CA ILE A 173 12.09 -1.47 0.11
C ILE A 173 12.39 -0.06 -0.41
N ALA A 174 13.42 0.57 0.12
CA ALA A 174 13.93 1.83 -0.42
C ALA A 174 15.29 1.59 -1.08
N ASN A 175 15.53 2.24 -2.22
CA ASN A 175 16.86 2.36 -2.82
C ASN A 175 17.08 3.79 -3.30
N GLU A 176 18.33 4.23 -3.34
CA GLU A 176 18.77 5.43 -4.02
C GLU A 176 19.32 5.08 -5.42
N VAL A 177 18.68 5.58 -6.48
CA VAL A 177 19.15 5.47 -7.87
C VAL A 177 19.41 6.87 -8.40
N SER A 178 20.66 7.17 -8.74
CA SER A 178 21.05 8.46 -9.34
C SER A 178 20.56 9.68 -8.55
N GLY A 179 20.67 9.64 -7.21
CA GLY A 179 20.23 10.72 -6.30
C GLY A 179 18.72 10.81 -6.09
N LYS A 180 17.94 9.82 -6.55
CA LYS A 180 16.51 9.71 -6.29
C LYS A 180 16.20 8.47 -5.46
N ILE A 181 15.43 8.64 -4.38
CA ILE A 181 14.95 7.52 -3.59
C ILE A 181 13.74 6.90 -4.28
N GLU A 182 13.90 5.69 -4.78
CA GLU A 182 12.81 4.85 -5.26
C GLU A 182 12.34 3.93 -4.14
N VAL A 183 11.03 3.92 -3.91
CA VAL A 183 10.42 3.09 -2.86
C VAL A 183 9.50 2.08 -3.53
N THR A 184 9.68 0.81 -3.17
CA THR A 184 8.75 -0.28 -3.48
C THR A 184 8.00 -0.67 -2.21
N LEU A 185 6.67 -0.65 -2.27
CA LEU A 185 5.83 -1.12 -1.18
C LEU A 185 5.15 -2.43 -1.57
N ILE A 186 5.41 -3.47 -0.78
CA ILE A 186 4.81 -4.78 -0.95
C ILE A 186 3.81 -5.00 0.18
N THR A 187 2.52 -4.99 -0.13
CA THR A 187 1.48 -5.40 0.81
C THR A 187 1.39 -6.92 0.84
N VAL A 188 1.58 -7.51 2.01
CA VAL A 188 1.53 -8.95 2.23
C VAL A 188 0.23 -9.31 2.91
N ARG A 189 -0.57 -10.16 2.27
CA ARG A 189 -1.81 -10.73 2.81
C ARG A 189 -1.56 -12.20 3.08
N VAL A 190 -1.44 -12.54 4.36
CA VAL A 190 -1.24 -13.91 4.84
C VAL A 190 -2.60 -14.49 5.20
N HIS A 191 -2.94 -15.64 4.61
CA HIS A 191 -4.23 -16.29 4.79
C HIS A 191 -4.12 -17.59 5.60
N ASP A 192 -5.16 -17.89 6.38
CA ASP A 192 -5.34 -19.23 6.95
C ASP A 192 -5.88 -20.19 5.87
N CYS A 193 -4.96 -20.95 5.27
CA CYS A 193 -5.30 -21.92 4.23
C CYS A 193 -5.77 -23.27 4.77
N ILE A 194 -5.76 -23.49 6.09
CA ILE A 194 -6.27 -24.70 6.74
C ILE A 194 -7.80 -24.59 6.89
N ARG A 195 -8.33 -23.38 7.15
CA ARG A 195 -9.78 -23.11 7.26
C ARG A 195 -10.52 -22.99 5.93
N GLY A 196 -9.85 -23.18 4.79
CA GLY A 196 -10.46 -23.27 3.46
C GLY A 196 -9.53 -22.78 2.35
N LYS A 197 -9.55 -23.48 1.20
CA LYS A 197 -8.88 -23.03 -0.03
C LYS A 197 -9.45 -21.66 -0.43
N VAL A 198 -8.55 -20.76 -0.86
CA VAL A 198 -8.87 -19.57 -1.67
C VAL A 198 -9.79 -19.96 -2.83
#